data_AF-A0A7S0ZEB8-F1
#
_entry.id   AF-A0A7S0ZEB8-F1
#
_cell.length_a   1.000
_cell.length_b   1.000
_cell.length_c   1.000
_cell.angle_alpha   90.00
_cell.angle_beta   90.00
_cell.angle_gamma   90.00
#
_symmetry.space_group_name_H-M   'P 1'
#
loop_
_entity.id
_entity.type
_entity.pdbx_description
1 polymer ?
#
loop_
_entity_poly.entity_id
_entity_poly.type
_entity_poly.pdbx_seq_one_letter_code
_entity_poly.pdbx_strand_id
1 'polypeptide(L)'
;MAEGGVVVVSPGSVVGPEVSVKHETSSCVSRRKELKESVTVFDWDDTLFPTSCLHALGVDMRGPAQIGGALAQQLFVLQKLVVSVLERALKYGRVIIITNGEEGWVQFSG
;
A
#
# COMPACT_ATOMS: atom_id res chain seq x y z
N MET A 1 -6.05 19.51 8.33
CA MET A 1 -6.48 18.19 7.85
C MET A 1 -5.22 17.51 7.36
N ALA A 2 -4.79 16.41 7.98
CA ALA A 2 -3.59 15.69 7.54
C ALA A 2 -4.01 14.76 6.39
N GLU A 3 -3.38 14.91 5.24
CA GLU A 3 -3.64 14.07 4.08
C GLU A 3 -3.12 12.65 4.36
N GLY A 4 -4.04 11.73 4.64
CA GLY A 4 -3.72 10.31 4.73
C GLY A 4 -3.57 9.75 3.31
N GLY A 5 -2.35 9.81 2.77
CA GLY A 5 -2.01 9.19 1.49
C GLY A 5 -1.64 7.71 1.64
N VAL A 6 -1.83 6.94 0.56
CA VAL A 6 -1.25 5.60 0.42
C VAL A 6 0.16 5.77 -0.12
N VAL A 7 1.15 5.18 0.54
CA VAL A 7 2.56 5.22 0.11
C VAL A 7 2.97 3.84 -0.39
N VAL A 8 3.55 3.74 -1.59
CA VAL A 8 4.11 2.49 -2.11
C VAL A 8 5.62 2.51 -1.87
N VAL A 9 6.17 1.45 -1.28
CA VAL A 9 7.61 1.30 -1.03
C VAL A 9 8.12 0.03 -1.70
N SER A 10 9.11 0.19 -2.59
CA SER A 10 9.80 -0.88 -3.31
C SER A 10 11.22 -1.09 -2.75
N PRO A 11 11.81 -2.30 -2.89
CA PRO A 11 13.18 -2.58 -2.47
C PRO A 11 14.19 -1.70 -3.24
N GLY A 12 14.97 -0.88 -2.52
CA GLY A 12 16.04 -0.05 -3.08
C GLY A 12 16.06 1.42 -2.66
N SER A 13 15.02 1.92 -1.99
CA SER A 13 14.98 3.32 -1.52
C SER A 13 15.42 3.43 -0.05
N VAL A 14 16.73 3.65 0.17
CA VAL A 14 17.27 4.03 1.49
C VAL A 14 17.90 5.41 1.41
N VAL A 15 17.25 6.40 2.02
CA VAL A 15 17.88 7.68 2.34
C VAL A 15 17.61 7.96 3.82
N GLY A 16 18.61 7.68 4.65
CA GLY A 16 18.56 8.01 6.08
C GLY A 16 19.28 9.33 6.36
N PRO A 17 18.79 10.16 7.28
CA PRO A 17 19.63 11.12 7.98
C PRO A 17 20.00 10.62 9.37
N GLU A 18 21.30 10.64 9.64
CA GLU A 18 21.91 10.52 10.97
C GLU A 18 21.50 11.71 11.85
N VAL A 19 20.99 11.47 13.05
CA VAL A 19 20.68 12.52 14.04
C VAL A 19 21.26 12.15 15.40
N SER A 20 22.18 12.98 15.86
CA SER A 20 22.81 12.97 17.18
C SER A 20 21.84 13.47 18.26
N VAL A 21 21.66 12.69 19.34
CA VAL A 21 20.72 12.99 20.44
C VAL A 21 21.45 13.60 21.62
N LYS A 22 21.06 14.82 22.02
CA LYS A 22 21.35 15.39 23.34
C LYS A 22 20.10 15.26 24.22
N HIS A 23 20.27 14.66 25.40
CA HIS A 23 19.22 14.51 26.39
C HIS A 23 19.08 15.77 27.24
N GLU A 24 17.90 16.39 27.25
CA GLU A 24 17.49 17.31 28.32
C GLU A 24 16.05 17.02 28.72
N THR A 25 15.86 16.76 30.01
CA THR A 25 14.58 16.49 30.66
C THR A 25 13.86 17.80 30.95
N SER A 26 12.65 17.98 30.44
CA SER A 26 11.73 18.97 30.99
C SER A 26 10.28 18.50 30.86
N SER A 27 9.66 18.32 32.02
CA SER A 27 8.28 17.91 32.20
C SER A 27 7.34 19.05 31.80
N CYS A 28 6.53 18.80 30.77
CA CYS A 28 5.20 19.37 30.68
C CYS A 28 4.29 18.30 30.06
N VAL A 29 3.23 17.94 30.77
CA VAL A 29 2.16 17.05 30.27
C VAL A 29 1.38 17.85 29.21
N SER A 30 2.00 17.99 28.05
CA SER A 30 1.36 18.49 26.85
C SER A 30 0.35 17.45 26.45
N ARG A 31 -0.92 17.86 26.34
CA ARG A 31 -2.01 17.07 25.75
C ARG A 31 -1.46 16.35 24.54
N ARG A 32 -1.24 15.03 24.64
CA ARG A 32 -0.97 14.19 23.47
C ARG A 32 -2.24 14.31 22.64
N LYS A 33 -2.23 15.20 21.65
CA LYS A 33 -3.16 15.13 20.53
C LYS A 33 -3.01 13.69 20.06
N GLU A 34 -4.06 12.90 20.23
CA GLU A 34 -4.07 11.47 19.98
C GLU A 34 -3.65 11.28 18.52
N LEU A 35 -2.35 11.09 18.31
CA LEU A 35 -1.80 10.84 16.99
C LEU A 35 -2.37 9.47 16.65
N LYS A 36 -3.10 9.39 15.53
CA LYS A 36 -3.39 8.10 14.90
C LYS A 36 -2.05 7.51 14.46
N GLU A 37 -1.34 6.88 15.39
CA GLU A 37 0.02 6.33 15.19
C GLU A 37 -0.01 4.92 14.59
N SER A 38 -1.17 4.39 14.23
CA SER A 38 -1.20 3.10 13.53
C SER A 38 -0.77 3.28 12.08
N VAL A 39 0.20 2.48 11.67
CA VAL A 39 0.53 2.25 10.27
C VAL A 39 -0.03 0.89 9.89
N THR A 40 -0.87 0.84 8.86
CA THR A 40 -1.31 -0.40 8.24
C THR A 40 -0.43 -0.67 7.03
N VAL A 41 0.16 -1.85 6.98
CA VAL A 41 0.97 -2.29 5.85
C VAL A 41 0.20 -3.36 5.08
N PHE A 42 0.10 -3.19 3.77
CA PHE A 42 -0.41 -4.21 2.86
C PHE A 42 0.69 -4.68 1.93
N ASP A 43 0.71 -5.98 1.65
CA ASP A 43 1.38 -6.51 0.48
C ASP A 43 0.49 -6.32 -0.76
N TRP A 44 1.08 -6.33 -1.95
CA TRP A 44 0.34 -6.23 -3.21
C TRP A 44 0.00 -7.61 -3.77
N ASP A 45 1.03 -8.39 -4.10
CA ASP A 45 0.96 -9.67 -4.78
C ASP A 45 0.26 -10.74 -3.93
N ASP A 46 -0.75 -11.38 -4.49
CA ASP A 46 -1.61 -12.38 -3.84
C ASP A 46 -2.26 -11.93 -2.52
N THR A 47 -2.22 -10.63 -2.22
CA THR A 47 -2.86 -10.01 -1.04
C THR A 47 -3.96 -9.02 -1.47
N LEU A 48 -3.59 -7.99 -2.23
CA LEU A 48 -4.54 -7.04 -2.82
C LEU A 48 -4.85 -7.36 -4.29
N PHE A 49 -3.90 -7.98 -4.99
CA PHE A 49 -4.04 -8.31 -6.40
C PHE A 49 -3.55 -9.76 -6.68
N PRO A 50 -4.33 -10.63 -7.34
CA PRO A 50 -4.11 -12.07 -7.38
C PRO A 50 -3.11 -12.49 -8.47
N THR A 51 -1.88 -12.02 -8.37
CA THR A 51 -0.86 -12.14 -9.42
C THR A 51 -0.48 -13.59 -9.73
N SER A 52 -0.38 -14.48 -8.75
CA SER A 52 -0.09 -15.90 -9.00
C SER A 52 -1.24 -16.60 -9.72
N CYS A 53 -2.48 -16.27 -9.39
CA CYS A 53 -3.67 -16.82 -10.06
C CYS A 53 -3.73 -16.37 -11.53
N LEU A 54 -3.53 -15.08 -11.78
CA LEU A 54 -3.51 -14.53 -13.14
C LEU A 54 -2.37 -15.10 -13.95
N HIS A 55 -1.18 -15.27 -13.35
CA HIS A 55 -0.05 -15.92 -14.00
C HIS A 55 -0.35 -17.39 -14.37
N ALA A 56 -0.98 -18.15 -13.47
CA ALA A 56 -1.40 -19.53 -13.73
C ALA A 56 -2.46 -19.64 -14.84
N LEU A 57 -3.26 -18.59 -15.05
CA LEU A 57 -4.22 -18.47 -16.15
C LEU A 57 -3.60 -17.99 -17.46
N GLY A 58 -2.29 -17.72 -17.50
CA GLY A 58 -1.57 -17.24 -18.67
C GLY A 58 -1.86 -15.77 -19.01
N VAL A 59 -2.33 -14.98 -18.04
CA VAL A 59 -2.60 -13.55 -18.24
C VAL A 59 -1.28 -12.78 -18.17
N ASP A 60 -0.94 -12.07 -19.25
CA ASP A 60 0.21 -11.17 -19.28
C ASP A 60 -0.14 -9.81 -18.66
N MET A 61 0.38 -9.54 -17.47
CA MET A 61 0.13 -8.30 -16.74
C MET A 61 0.96 -7.11 -17.26
N ARG A 62 1.90 -7.32 -18.20
CA ARG A 62 2.77 -6.25 -18.75
C ARG A 62 2.29 -5.69 -20.09
N GLY A 63 1.28 -6.31 -20.70
CA GLY A 63 0.75 -5.95 -22.01
C GLY A 63 -0.76 -5.78 -22.01
N PRO A 64 -1.36 -5.42 -23.16
CA PRO A 64 -2.80 -5.44 -23.33
C PRO A 64 -3.30 -6.89 -23.29
N ALA A 65 -3.53 -7.41 -22.09
CA ALA A 65 -4.11 -8.72 -21.89
C ALA A 65 -5.55 -8.74 -22.41
N GLN A 66 -5.85 -9.69 -23.30
CA GLN A 66 -7.23 -10.03 -23.59
C GLN A 66 -7.77 -10.88 -22.45
N ILE A 67 -8.25 -10.21 -21.40
CA ILE A 67 -8.89 -10.88 -20.26
C ILE A 67 -10.33 -11.22 -20.67
N GLY A 68 -10.73 -12.49 -20.51
CA GLY A 68 -12.09 -12.93 -20.80
C GLY A 68 -13.13 -12.17 -19.95
N GLY A 69 -14.33 -11.94 -20.50
CA GLY A 69 -15.34 -11.06 -19.88
C GLY A 69 -15.72 -11.42 -18.44
N ALA A 70 -15.79 -12.71 -18.10
CA ALA A 70 -16.07 -13.15 -16.73
C ALA A 70 -14.94 -12.79 -15.75
N LEU A 71 -13.69 -13.01 -16.15
CA LEU A 71 -12.52 -12.67 -15.34
C LEU A 71 -12.36 -11.15 -15.21
N ALA A 72 -12.58 -10.40 -16.28
CA ALA A 72 -12.58 -8.94 -16.25
C ALA A 72 -13.64 -8.38 -15.26
N GLN A 73 -14.84 -8.97 -15.24
CA GLN A 73 -15.88 -8.60 -14.29
C GLN A 73 -15.49 -8.92 -12.84
N GLN A 74 -14.86 -10.07 -12.60
CA GLN A 74 -14.36 -10.44 -11.27
C GLN A 74 -13.27 -9.47 -10.79
N LEU A 75 -12.32 -9.12 -11.66
CA LEU A 75 -11.26 -8.15 -11.36
C LEU A 75 -11.84 -6.75 -11.08
N PHE A 76 -12.85 -6.32 -11.84
CA PHE A 76 -13.53 -5.05 -11.58
C PHE A 76 -14.23 -5.02 -10.21
N VAL A 77 -14.86 -6.12 -9.80
CA VAL A 77 -15.45 -6.23 -8.45
C VAL A 77 -14.36 -6.21 -7.38
N LEU A 78 -13.27 -6.96 -7.58
CA LEU A 78 -12.13 -6.98 -6.68
C LEU A 78 -11.54 -5.58 -6.48
N GLN A 79 -11.32 -4.82 -7.57
CA GLN A 79 -10.81 -3.46 -7.52
C GLN A 79 -11.64 -2.58 -6.57
N LYS A 80 -12.98 -2.64 -6.68
CA LYS A 80 -13.86 -1.86 -5.79
C LYS A 80 -13.72 -2.27 -4.33
N LEU A 81 -13.56 -3.57 -4.06
CA LEU A 81 -13.36 -4.08 -2.70
C LEU A 81 -12.02 -3.63 -2.12
N VAL A 82 -10.94 -3.73 -2.90
CA VAL A 82 -9.60 -3.26 -2.51
C VAL A 82 -9.62 -1.78 -2.17
N VAL A 83 -10.23 -0.94 -3.03
CA VAL A 83 -10.40 0.50 -2.74
C VAL A 83 -11.14 0.69 -1.41
N SER A 84 -12.26 -0.01 -1.18
CA SER A 84 -13.01 0.11 0.07
C SER A 84 -12.20 -0.31 1.30
N VAL A 85 -11.36 -1.35 1.19
CA VAL A 85 -10.46 -1.80 2.27
C VAL A 85 -9.43 -0.72 2.58
N LEU A 86 -8.77 -0.18 1.56
CA LEU A 86 -7.75 0.86 1.72
C LEU A 86 -8.35 2.15 2.31
N GLU A 87 -9.51 2.59 1.82
CA GLU A 87 -10.23 3.75 2.36
C GLU A 87 -10.63 3.57 3.82
N ARG A 88 -11.03 2.36 4.22
CA ARG A 88 -11.34 2.04 5.62
C ARG A 88 -10.07 2.06 6.47
N ALA A 89 -8.97 1.47 5.99
CA ALA A 89 -7.69 1.47 6.71
C ALA A 89 -7.16 2.89 6.94
N LEU A 90 -7.32 3.79 5.95
CA LEU A 90 -6.97 5.21 6.06
C LEU A 90 -7.71 5.95 7.20
N LYS A 91 -8.88 5.45 7.62
CA LYS A 91 -9.59 6.03 8.77
C LYS A 91 -8.87 5.77 10.10
N TYR A 92 -8.05 4.73 10.18
CA TYR A 92 -7.34 4.34 11.40
C TYR A 92 -5.94 4.91 11.48
N GLY A 93 -5.29 5.21 10.35
CA GLY A 93 -3.99 5.88 10.33
C GLY A 93 -3.37 5.89 8.94
N ARG A 94 -2.05 5.72 8.85
CA ARG A 94 -1.35 5.69 7.56
C ARG A 94 -1.49 4.30 6.92
N VAL A 95 -1.55 4.27 5.59
CA VAL A 95 -1.54 3.02 4.81
C VAL A 95 -0.30 3.02 3.92
N ILE A 96 0.46 1.93 3.98
CA ILE A 96 1.65 1.72 3.16
C ILE A 96 1.50 0.40 2.42
N ILE A 97 1.75 0.40 1.13
CA ILE A 97 1.88 -0.82 0.33
C ILE A 97 3.37 -1.13 0.20
N ILE A 98 3.76 -2.33 0.61
CA ILE A 98 5.14 -2.83 0.46
C ILE A 98 5.04 -4.10 -0.38
N THR A 99 5.71 -4.13 -1.53
CA THR A 99 5.74 -5.29 -2.42
C THR A 99 7.18 -5.65 -2.76
N ASN A 100 7.43 -6.93 -3.05
CA ASN A 100 8.68 -7.39 -3.61
C ASN A 100 8.79 -7.17 -5.14
N GLY A 101 7.73 -6.63 -5.77
CA GLY A 101 7.73 -6.23 -7.16
C GLY A 101 8.71 -5.08 -7.45
N GLU A 102 9.05 -4.95 -8.73
CA GLU A 102 9.89 -3.85 -9.21
C GLU A 102 9.21 -2.49 -9.06
N GLU A 103 9.99 -1.41 -9.14
CA GLU A 103 9.44 -0.07 -9.13
C GLU A 103 8.41 0.12 -10.26
N GLY A 104 7.25 0.68 -9.94
CA GLY A 104 6.14 0.82 -10.89
C GLY A 104 5.20 -0.40 -10.96
N TRP A 105 5.56 -1.55 -10.36
CA TRP A 105 4.78 -2.79 -10.45
C TRP A 105 3.30 -2.62 -10.07
N VAL A 106 3.02 -1.91 -8.97
CA VAL A 106 1.65 -1.65 -8.49
C VAL A 106 0.85 -0.83 -9.52
N GLN A 107 1.49 0.13 -10.19
CA GLN A 107 0.84 1.02 -11.15
C GLN A 107 0.59 0.34 -12.50
N PHE A 108 1.40 -0.65 -12.87
CA PHE A 108 1.26 -1.36 -14.14
C PHE A 108 0.35 -2.59 -14.06
N SER A 109 0.25 -3.22 -12.90
CA SER A 109 -0.50 -4.48 -12.73
C SER A 109 -2.00 -4.29 -12.44
N GLY A 110 -2.43 -3.09 -12.03
CA GLY A 110 -3.80 -2.77 -11.60
C GLY A 110 -4.72 -2.18 -12.66
#